data_AF-A0A6B0SLB6-F1
#
_entry.id   AF-A0A6B0SLB6-F1
#
_cell.length_a   1.000
_cell.length_b   1.000
_cell.length_c   1.000
_cell.angle_alpha   90.00
_cell.angle_beta   90.00
_cell.angle_gamma   90.00
#
_symmetry.space_group_name_H-M   'P 1'
#
loop_
_entity.id
_entity.type
_entity.pdbx_description
1 polymer ?
#
loop_
_entity_poly.entity_id
_entity_poly.type
_entity_poly.pdbx_seq_one_letter_code
_entity_poly.pdbx_strand_id
1 'polypeptide(L)'
;MAQDTHESVSFADIEAAQDRLDDPSVVKPTPVERSTTLEAETSADEVALKLEHLQWTGSFKTRGAYNKIRASLAEGDVDHVVAASAGNHAQGVALAATKLGVESTIVMPRNAPQTKIDATRGYGATVDLVGQDFQAAMAHAKELVEGGDAEFVHAYDDPAIVAGQGTLGVEMYEDRPHVDTVVVPIGGGGLISGISTAFAELSPETRVVGVQAVGAATVPDSLDKGVPQTLESVDTIADGIATGGVSELTLSIIEDNVDEVVTVTNGEIADAILLLMERAKQVVEGAGAAAVAAIRSEDLDVSDETVMPLLCGGNLDMTMLRTVLIHALTRRKQVVRLRVHIEDTPGKMAELSGIIADHDANIQTVRHDRALEDLDVGEAYLIFQIETSGRQHTRNIVDSIADNGYLVDVENQPSGEF
;
A
#
# COMPACT_ATOMS: atom_id res chain seq x y z
N MET A 1 -24.80 31.06 -14.96
CA MET A 1 -25.02 30.14 -13.83
C MET A 1 -25.34 28.80 -14.46
N ALA A 2 -24.30 28.07 -14.86
CA ALA A 2 -24.43 26.67 -15.18
C ALA A 2 -24.55 25.96 -13.82
N GLN A 3 -25.63 25.22 -13.63
CA GLN A 3 -25.68 24.23 -12.55
C GLN A 3 -24.79 23.10 -13.01
N ASP A 4 -23.57 23.02 -12.46
CA ASP A 4 -22.73 21.84 -12.59
C ASP A 4 -23.44 20.72 -11.83
N THR A 5 -24.18 19.89 -12.55
CA THR A 5 -24.65 18.60 -12.05
C THR A 5 -23.46 17.66 -12.09
N HIS A 6 -22.53 17.82 -11.16
CA HIS A 6 -21.58 16.75 -10.88
C HIS A 6 -22.40 15.54 -10.42
N GLU A 7 -22.22 14.38 -11.05
CA GLU A 7 -22.75 13.13 -10.53
C GLU A 7 -22.27 13.00 -9.08
N SER A 8 -23.21 12.96 -8.13
CA SER A 8 -22.91 12.91 -6.70
C SER A 8 -23.33 11.55 -6.17
N VAL A 9 -22.54 11.00 -5.25
CA VAL A 9 -22.84 9.75 -4.56
C VAL A 9 -23.43 10.12 -3.21
N SER A 10 -24.66 9.70 -2.97
CA SER A 10 -25.39 9.94 -1.72
C SER A 10 -25.33 8.73 -0.78
N PHE A 11 -25.71 8.93 0.49
CA PHE A 11 -25.85 7.82 1.43
C PHE A 11 -26.88 6.76 0.97
N ALA A 12 -27.97 7.19 0.30
CA ALA A 12 -28.97 6.28 -0.25
C ALA A 12 -28.40 5.35 -1.32
N ASP A 13 -27.40 5.80 -2.09
CA ASP A 13 -26.70 4.95 -3.06
C ASP A 13 -25.86 3.87 -2.34
N ILE A 14 -25.29 4.21 -1.18
CA ILE A 14 -24.54 3.28 -0.32
C ILE A 14 -25.50 2.26 0.31
N GLU A 15 -26.67 2.67 0.81
CA GLU A 15 -27.70 1.74 1.31
C GLU A 15 -28.15 0.77 0.21
N ALA A 16 -28.44 1.30 -0.98
CA ALA A 16 -28.77 0.47 -2.13
C ALA A 16 -27.61 -0.48 -2.52
N ALA A 17 -26.36 -0.05 -2.33
CA ALA A 17 -25.21 -0.91 -2.52
C ALA A 17 -25.16 -2.04 -1.48
N GLN A 18 -25.39 -1.76 -0.19
CA GLN A 18 -25.46 -2.78 0.86
C GLN A 18 -26.51 -3.86 0.53
N ASP A 19 -27.69 -3.45 0.05
CA ASP A 19 -28.74 -4.38 -0.38
C ASP A 19 -28.30 -5.28 -1.54
N ARG A 20 -27.45 -4.77 -2.45
CA ARG A 20 -26.89 -5.56 -3.57
C ARG A 20 -25.76 -6.48 -3.16
N LEU A 21 -25.06 -6.24 -2.04
CA LEU A 21 -23.96 -7.09 -1.54
C LEU A 21 -24.50 -8.35 -0.84
N ASP A 22 -25.31 -9.13 -1.55
CA ASP A 22 -26.09 -10.25 -1.02
C ASP A 22 -25.36 -11.61 -0.98
N ASP A 23 -24.17 -11.70 -1.59
CA ASP A 23 -23.36 -12.92 -1.64
C ASP A 23 -22.15 -12.85 -0.69
N PRO A 24 -22.18 -13.56 0.46
CA PRO A 24 -21.09 -13.59 1.42
C PRO A 24 -19.80 -14.22 0.89
N SER A 25 -19.84 -14.87 -0.29
CA SER A 25 -18.67 -15.41 -0.98
C SER A 25 -18.00 -14.44 -1.95
N VAL A 26 -18.53 -13.22 -2.09
CA VAL A 26 -17.93 -12.10 -2.86
C VAL A 26 -17.53 -10.96 -1.95
N VAL A 27 -18.38 -10.62 -0.98
CA VAL A 27 -18.09 -9.64 0.07
C VAL A 27 -18.47 -10.24 1.40
N LYS A 28 -17.55 -10.22 2.36
CA LYS A 28 -17.84 -10.56 3.76
C LYS A 28 -17.53 -9.38 4.68
N PRO A 29 -18.17 -9.30 5.86
CA PRO A 29 -17.72 -8.42 6.93
C PRO A 29 -16.27 -8.73 7.28
N THR A 30 -15.46 -7.70 7.45
CA THR A 30 -14.05 -7.84 7.84
C THR A 30 -13.84 -7.41 9.30
N PRO A 31 -12.96 -8.11 10.05
CA PRO A 31 -12.80 -7.85 11.47
C PRO A 31 -12.14 -6.49 11.75
N VAL A 32 -12.33 -6.02 12.98
CA VAL A 32 -11.59 -4.90 13.58
C VAL A 32 -10.76 -5.42 14.75
N GLU A 33 -9.47 -5.14 14.75
CA GLU A 33 -8.53 -5.59 15.78
C GLU A 33 -7.87 -4.41 16.47
N ARG A 34 -7.84 -4.44 17.81
CA ARG A 34 -7.20 -3.39 18.62
C ARG A 34 -5.67 -3.55 18.62
N SER A 35 -4.93 -2.45 18.49
CA SER A 35 -3.46 -2.45 18.54
C SER A 35 -2.91 -1.64 19.71
N THR A 36 -2.62 -2.32 20.82
CA THR A 36 -2.00 -1.69 22.00
C THR A 36 -0.58 -1.20 21.75
N THR A 37 0.09 -1.68 20.70
CA THR A 37 1.41 -1.18 20.31
C THR A 37 1.28 0.20 19.69
N LEU A 38 0.30 0.38 18.80
CA LEU A 38 0.08 1.67 18.13
C LEU A 38 -0.44 2.71 19.12
N GLU A 39 -1.37 2.35 20.01
CA GLU A 39 -1.82 3.22 21.11
C GLU A 39 -0.64 3.80 21.91
N ALA A 40 0.32 2.94 22.29
CA ALA A 40 1.50 3.38 23.03
C ALA A 40 2.48 4.21 22.19
N GLU A 41 2.57 4.00 20.87
CA GLU A 41 3.44 4.78 19.97
C GLU A 41 2.84 6.15 19.64
N THR A 42 1.51 6.24 19.49
CA THR A 42 0.83 7.45 18.98
C THR A 42 0.13 8.26 20.08
N SER A 43 0.10 7.74 21.32
CA SER A 43 -0.68 8.33 22.44
C SER A 43 -2.19 8.41 22.18
N ALA A 44 -2.71 7.61 21.25
CA ALA A 44 -4.15 7.47 21.01
C ALA A 44 -4.81 6.65 22.12
N ASP A 45 -6.07 6.96 22.44
CA ASP A 45 -6.86 6.23 23.46
C ASP A 45 -7.18 4.79 23.00
N GLU A 46 -7.52 4.63 21.72
CA GLU A 46 -7.72 3.33 21.07
C GLU A 46 -7.25 3.38 19.61
N VAL A 47 -6.52 2.35 19.16
CA VAL A 47 -6.22 2.15 17.73
C VAL A 47 -6.90 0.88 17.25
N ALA A 48 -7.93 1.03 16.43
CA ALA A 48 -8.77 -0.03 15.91
C ALA A 48 -8.46 -0.29 14.42
N LEU A 49 -7.75 -1.36 14.10
CA LEU A 49 -7.36 -1.68 12.72
C LEU A 49 -8.55 -2.33 11.97
N LYS A 50 -9.09 -1.67 10.95
CA LYS A 50 -10.09 -2.29 10.05
C LYS A 50 -9.39 -3.17 9.01
N LEU A 51 -9.62 -4.47 9.05
CA LEU A 51 -8.82 -5.49 8.35
C LEU A 51 -9.39 -5.88 6.98
N GLU A 52 -9.59 -4.91 6.10
CA GLU A 52 -10.20 -5.16 4.77
C GLU A 52 -9.27 -5.96 3.82
N HIS A 53 -7.97 -6.02 4.11
CA HIS A 53 -7.02 -6.93 3.45
C HIS A 53 -7.38 -8.42 3.60
N LEU A 54 -8.28 -8.77 4.54
CA LEU A 54 -8.80 -10.13 4.71
C LEU A 54 -10.04 -10.43 3.85
N GLN A 55 -10.51 -9.50 3.02
CA GLN A 55 -11.56 -9.72 2.04
C GLN A 55 -11.18 -10.84 1.05
N TRP A 56 -12.15 -11.43 0.34
CA TRP A 56 -11.92 -12.64 -0.49
C TRP A 56 -10.80 -12.53 -1.52
N THR A 57 -10.64 -11.37 -2.16
CA THR A 57 -9.55 -11.11 -3.12
C THR A 57 -8.34 -10.42 -2.49
N GLY A 58 -8.28 -10.36 -1.16
CA GLY A 58 -7.21 -9.69 -0.42
C GLY A 58 -7.33 -8.16 -0.40
N SER A 59 -8.45 -7.56 -0.81
CA SER A 59 -8.68 -6.11 -0.76
C SER A 59 -10.16 -5.72 -0.86
N PHE A 60 -10.45 -4.45 -0.59
CA PHE A 60 -11.79 -3.87 -0.66
C PHE A 60 -12.47 -3.91 -2.05
N LYS A 61 -11.72 -4.12 -3.14
CA LYS A 61 -12.19 -3.88 -4.51
C LYS A 61 -13.40 -4.73 -4.94
N THR A 62 -13.67 -5.84 -4.26
CA THR A 62 -14.87 -6.65 -4.55
C THR A 62 -16.17 -5.91 -4.24
N ARG A 63 -16.17 -4.99 -3.28
CA ARG A 63 -17.39 -4.25 -2.87
C ARG A 63 -17.95 -3.41 -4.00
N GLY A 64 -17.17 -2.46 -4.51
CA GLY A 64 -17.55 -1.66 -5.68
C GLY A 64 -17.76 -2.50 -6.93
N ALA A 65 -16.86 -3.44 -7.24
CA ALA A 65 -16.99 -4.26 -8.45
C ALA A 65 -18.30 -5.06 -8.45
N TYR A 66 -18.65 -5.68 -7.32
CA TYR A 66 -19.89 -6.43 -7.20
C TYR A 66 -21.12 -5.53 -7.28
N ASN A 67 -21.11 -4.38 -6.59
CA ASN A 67 -22.21 -3.41 -6.66
C ASN A 67 -22.43 -2.91 -8.10
N LYS A 68 -21.37 -2.50 -8.81
CA LYS A 68 -21.46 -2.02 -10.20
C LYS A 68 -22.05 -3.08 -11.11
N ILE A 69 -21.52 -4.31 -11.10
CA ILE A 69 -21.99 -5.36 -12.00
C ILE A 69 -23.42 -5.79 -11.65
N ARG A 70 -23.78 -5.88 -10.35
CA ARG A 70 -25.16 -6.12 -9.91
C ARG A 70 -26.12 -5.02 -10.36
N ALA A 71 -25.73 -3.76 -10.26
CA ALA A 71 -26.54 -2.64 -10.72
C ALA A 71 -26.75 -2.70 -12.24
N SER A 72 -25.69 -2.93 -13.02
CA SER A 72 -25.78 -3.10 -14.47
C SER A 72 -26.71 -4.25 -14.89
N LEU A 73 -26.67 -5.39 -14.19
CA LEU A 73 -27.59 -6.52 -14.41
C LEU A 73 -29.06 -6.19 -14.08
N ALA A 74 -29.31 -5.26 -13.15
CA ALA A 74 -30.67 -4.85 -12.82
C ALA A 74 -31.24 -3.87 -13.87
N GLU A 75 -30.38 -3.13 -14.56
CA GLU A 75 -30.75 -2.12 -15.57
C GLU A 75 -30.86 -2.71 -16.99
N GLY A 76 -30.19 -3.83 -17.28
CA GLY A 76 -30.25 -4.50 -18.58
C GLY A 76 -29.57 -5.88 -18.62
N ASP A 77 -29.50 -6.46 -19.82
CA ASP A 77 -28.80 -7.74 -20.08
C ASP A 77 -27.30 -7.46 -20.29
N VAL A 78 -26.55 -7.30 -19.18
CA VAL A 78 -25.08 -7.26 -19.23
C VAL A 78 -24.53 -8.67 -19.05
N ASP A 79 -24.10 -9.27 -20.17
CA ASP A 79 -23.51 -10.61 -20.17
C ASP A 79 -21.97 -10.59 -20.15
N HIS A 80 -21.35 -9.43 -20.41
CA HIS A 80 -19.89 -9.27 -20.47
C HIS A 80 -19.43 -7.95 -19.84
N VAL A 81 -18.38 -8.00 -19.01
CA VAL A 81 -17.73 -6.82 -18.44
C VAL A 81 -16.25 -6.75 -18.81
N VAL A 82 -15.75 -5.53 -18.98
CA VAL A 82 -14.35 -5.25 -19.29
C VAL A 82 -13.75 -4.31 -18.25
N ALA A 83 -12.53 -4.59 -17.80
CA ALA A 83 -11.77 -3.67 -16.97
C ALA A 83 -10.28 -3.66 -17.34
N ALA A 84 -9.59 -2.55 -17.08
CA ALA A 84 -8.14 -2.45 -17.20
C ALA A 84 -7.51 -2.34 -15.80
N SER A 85 -6.74 -3.35 -15.40
CA SER A 85 -5.99 -3.34 -14.15
C SER A 85 -5.05 -4.54 -14.10
N ALA A 86 -3.85 -4.36 -13.55
CA ALA A 86 -2.95 -5.46 -13.21
C ALA A 86 -2.83 -5.63 -11.68
N GLY A 87 -3.92 -5.46 -10.93
CA GLY A 87 -3.88 -5.43 -9.46
C GLY A 87 -5.21 -5.80 -8.79
N ASN A 88 -5.50 -5.17 -7.65
CA ASN A 88 -6.67 -5.48 -6.81
C ASN A 88 -8.00 -5.36 -7.57
N HIS A 89 -8.13 -4.36 -8.44
CA HIS A 89 -9.36 -4.16 -9.21
C HIS A 89 -9.63 -5.32 -10.18
N ALA A 90 -8.60 -5.82 -10.86
CA ALA A 90 -8.72 -7.00 -11.73
C ALA A 90 -9.30 -8.21 -11.00
N GLN A 91 -8.78 -8.51 -9.81
CA GLN A 91 -9.24 -9.64 -9.02
C GLN A 91 -10.65 -9.42 -8.47
N GLY A 92 -10.96 -8.18 -8.03
CA GLY A 92 -12.30 -7.79 -7.58
C GLY A 92 -13.36 -7.99 -8.67
N VAL A 93 -13.10 -7.49 -9.88
CA VAL A 93 -13.98 -7.66 -11.04
C VAL A 93 -14.10 -9.12 -11.44
N ALA A 94 -12.97 -9.85 -11.51
CA ALA A 94 -12.97 -11.26 -11.89
C ALA A 94 -13.82 -12.12 -10.94
N LEU A 95 -13.65 -11.95 -9.62
CA LEU A 95 -14.44 -12.70 -8.64
C LEU A 95 -15.92 -12.32 -8.72
N ALA A 96 -16.22 -11.01 -8.76
CA ALA A 96 -17.59 -10.51 -8.84
C ALA A 96 -18.32 -11.03 -10.08
N ALA A 97 -17.76 -10.83 -11.28
CA ALA A 97 -18.35 -11.26 -12.54
C ALA A 97 -18.62 -12.77 -12.56
N THR A 98 -17.63 -13.58 -12.15
CA THR A 98 -17.77 -15.05 -12.09
C THR A 98 -18.88 -15.50 -11.17
N LYS A 99 -19.05 -14.83 -10.02
CA LYS A 99 -20.11 -15.14 -9.04
C LYS A 99 -21.49 -14.71 -9.51
N LEU A 100 -21.54 -13.71 -10.37
CA LEU A 100 -22.74 -13.20 -11.02
C LEU A 100 -23.13 -13.97 -12.29
N GLY A 101 -22.23 -14.84 -12.78
CA GLY A 101 -22.44 -15.54 -14.05
C GLY A 101 -22.21 -14.66 -15.29
N VAL A 102 -21.48 -13.56 -15.13
CA VAL A 102 -21.15 -12.60 -16.19
C VAL A 102 -19.74 -12.88 -16.69
N GLU A 103 -19.53 -12.87 -18.01
CA GLU A 103 -18.19 -13.01 -18.59
C GLU A 103 -17.34 -11.79 -18.21
N SER A 104 -16.04 -11.97 -17.96
CA SER A 104 -15.14 -10.84 -17.69
C SER A 104 -13.85 -10.92 -18.48
N THR A 105 -13.48 -9.79 -19.08
CA THR A 105 -12.17 -9.57 -19.71
C THR A 105 -11.39 -8.52 -18.93
N ILE A 106 -10.21 -8.88 -18.46
CA ILE A 106 -9.28 -7.97 -17.80
C ILE A 106 -8.10 -7.70 -18.72
N VAL A 107 -7.95 -6.44 -19.11
CA VAL A 107 -6.82 -5.98 -19.91
C VAL A 107 -5.66 -5.61 -19.00
N MET A 108 -4.50 -6.19 -19.25
CA MET A 108 -3.27 -5.95 -18.49
C MET A 108 -2.10 -5.62 -19.43
N PRO A 109 -1.11 -4.83 -18.98
CA PRO A 109 0.16 -4.69 -19.68
C PRO A 109 0.87 -6.02 -19.88
N ARG A 110 1.63 -6.18 -20.98
CA ARG A 110 2.36 -7.45 -21.26
C ARG A 110 3.43 -7.80 -20.23
N ASN A 111 3.91 -6.81 -19.48
CA ASN A 111 4.89 -6.96 -18.40
C ASN A 111 4.24 -7.10 -17.01
N ALA A 112 2.91 -7.27 -16.92
CA ALA A 112 2.24 -7.51 -15.66
C ALA A 112 2.81 -8.75 -14.95
N PRO A 113 3.01 -8.71 -13.61
CA PRO A 113 3.55 -9.86 -12.88
C PRO A 113 2.70 -11.12 -13.10
N GLN A 114 3.36 -12.25 -13.39
CA GLN A 114 2.68 -13.52 -13.68
C GLN A 114 1.75 -13.96 -12.54
N THR A 115 2.14 -13.71 -11.29
CA THR A 115 1.33 -13.98 -10.09
C THR A 115 -0.02 -13.27 -10.12
N LYS A 116 -0.07 -12.01 -10.60
CA LYS A 116 -1.31 -11.22 -10.70
C LYS A 116 -2.18 -11.68 -11.88
N ILE A 117 -1.55 -12.10 -12.99
CA ILE A 117 -2.24 -12.73 -14.13
C ILE A 117 -2.91 -14.04 -13.69
N ASP A 118 -2.15 -14.90 -13.01
CA ASP A 118 -2.62 -16.22 -12.58
C ASP A 118 -3.73 -16.10 -11.52
N ALA A 119 -3.61 -15.17 -10.56
CA ALA A 119 -4.67 -14.90 -9.59
C ALA A 119 -5.97 -14.45 -10.28
N THR A 120 -5.87 -13.52 -11.24
CA THR A 120 -7.04 -13.01 -11.97
C THR A 120 -7.73 -14.10 -12.81
N ARG A 121 -6.95 -14.94 -13.49
CA ARG A 121 -7.48 -16.13 -14.20
C ARG A 121 -8.08 -17.15 -13.24
N GLY A 122 -7.46 -17.33 -12.07
CA GLY A 122 -7.95 -18.22 -11.01
C GLY A 122 -9.33 -17.82 -10.49
N TYR A 123 -9.68 -16.53 -10.56
CA TYR A 123 -11.02 -16.02 -10.24
C TYR A 123 -12.01 -16.09 -11.41
N GLY A 124 -11.63 -16.60 -12.58
CA GLY A 124 -12.54 -16.90 -13.70
C GLY A 124 -12.52 -15.88 -14.85
N ALA A 125 -11.70 -14.83 -14.78
CA ALA A 125 -11.62 -13.86 -15.87
C ALA A 125 -10.73 -14.31 -17.04
N THR A 126 -11.09 -13.86 -18.24
CA THR A 126 -10.18 -13.84 -19.38
C THR A 126 -9.19 -12.69 -19.20
N VAL A 127 -7.89 -12.96 -19.34
CA VAL A 127 -6.86 -11.92 -19.26
C VAL A 127 -6.29 -11.66 -20.64
N ASP A 128 -6.45 -10.41 -21.13
CA ASP A 128 -5.90 -9.92 -22.38
C ASP A 128 -4.64 -9.08 -22.12
N LEU A 129 -3.51 -9.46 -22.72
CA LEU A 129 -2.21 -8.82 -22.49
C LEU A 129 -1.88 -7.85 -23.63
N VAL A 130 -2.05 -6.56 -23.37
CA VAL A 130 -1.97 -5.49 -24.38
C VAL A 130 -1.08 -4.34 -23.90
N GLY A 131 -0.29 -3.78 -24.82
CA GLY A 131 0.58 -2.64 -24.52
C GLY A 131 1.82 -2.97 -23.69
N GLN A 132 2.63 -1.93 -23.45
CA GLN A 132 3.82 -1.98 -22.57
C GLN A 132 3.58 -1.30 -21.23
N ASP A 133 2.50 -0.53 -21.12
CA ASP A 133 2.14 0.28 -19.97
C ASP A 133 0.62 0.22 -19.71
N PHE A 134 0.20 0.80 -18.59
CA PHE A 134 -1.19 0.82 -18.16
C PHE A 134 -2.07 1.65 -19.09
N GLN A 135 -1.54 2.74 -19.65
CA GLN A 135 -2.24 3.65 -20.54
C GLN A 135 -2.69 2.94 -21.82
N ALA A 136 -1.80 2.14 -22.43
CA ALA A 136 -2.14 1.33 -23.59
C ALA A 136 -3.18 0.23 -23.26
N ALA A 137 -3.08 -0.42 -22.10
CA ALA A 137 -4.06 -1.39 -21.64
C ALA A 137 -5.45 -0.75 -21.40
N MET A 138 -5.48 0.44 -20.80
CA MET A 138 -6.71 1.21 -20.56
C MET A 138 -7.37 1.66 -21.87
N ALA A 139 -6.59 2.16 -22.83
CA ALA A 139 -7.10 2.55 -24.14
C ALA A 139 -7.75 1.36 -24.86
N HIS A 140 -7.07 0.21 -24.91
CA HIS A 140 -7.62 -1.01 -25.51
C HIS A 140 -8.89 -1.51 -24.78
N ALA A 141 -8.93 -1.43 -23.45
CA ALA A 141 -10.13 -1.81 -22.70
C ALA A 141 -11.34 -0.93 -23.04
N LYS A 142 -11.14 0.37 -23.27
CA LYS A 142 -12.19 1.29 -23.73
C LYS A 142 -12.62 0.97 -25.17
N GLU A 143 -11.67 0.68 -26.07
CA GLU A 143 -11.98 0.28 -27.45
C GLU A 143 -12.84 -1.01 -27.51
N LEU A 144 -12.58 -1.98 -26.63
CA LEU A 144 -13.40 -3.21 -26.53
C LEU A 144 -14.85 -2.92 -26.14
N VAL A 145 -15.08 -1.87 -25.37
CA VAL A 145 -16.42 -1.47 -24.90
C VAL A 145 -17.15 -0.63 -25.95
N GLU A 146 -16.46 0.35 -26.56
CA GLU A 146 -17.05 1.18 -27.63
C GLU A 146 -17.50 0.37 -28.85
N GLY A 147 -16.85 -0.76 -29.11
CA GLY A 147 -17.12 -1.64 -30.25
C GLY A 147 -18.04 -2.83 -29.97
N GLY A 148 -18.55 -3.03 -28.76
CA GLY A 148 -19.26 -4.25 -28.34
C GLY A 148 -20.40 -4.03 -27.33
N ASP A 149 -20.97 -5.14 -26.85
CA ASP A 149 -22.07 -5.18 -25.86
C ASP A 149 -21.54 -5.32 -24.41
N ALA A 150 -20.30 -4.91 -24.16
CA ALA A 150 -19.65 -5.10 -22.86
C ALA A 150 -19.69 -3.83 -22.01
N GLU A 151 -19.90 -3.97 -20.71
CA GLU A 151 -19.89 -2.83 -19.77
C GLU A 151 -18.47 -2.58 -19.24
N PHE A 152 -18.02 -1.32 -19.22
CA PHE A 152 -16.75 -0.96 -18.61
C PHE A 152 -16.86 -0.83 -17.09
N VAL A 153 -16.03 -1.55 -16.34
CA VAL A 153 -15.99 -1.46 -14.88
C VAL A 153 -14.78 -0.65 -14.45
N HIS A 154 -14.99 0.64 -14.21
CA HIS A 154 -13.92 1.56 -13.80
C HIS A 154 -13.40 1.23 -12.39
N ALA A 155 -12.13 1.54 -12.11
CA ALA A 155 -11.49 1.19 -10.83
C ALA A 155 -11.89 2.09 -9.64
N TYR A 156 -12.44 3.28 -9.90
CA TYR A 156 -12.80 4.28 -8.89
C TYR A 156 -13.78 5.35 -9.41
N ASP A 157 -13.55 5.89 -10.60
CA ASP A 157 -14.38 6.90 -11.28
C ASP A 157 -15.70 6.36 -11.84
N ASP A 158 -16.57 5.87 -10.96
CA ASP A 158 -17.94 5.45 -11.28
C ASP A 158 -18.79 5.51 -10.00
N PRO A 159 -19.98 6.15 -10.01
CA PRO A 159 -20.81 6.29 -8.82
C PRO A 159 -21.17 4.96 -8.13
N ALA A 160 -21.45 3.89 -8.88
CA ALA A 160 -21.74 2.58 -8.31
C ALA A 160 -20.49 1.92 -7.72
N ILE A 161 -19.31 2.15 -8.29
CA ILE A 161 -18.05 1.72 -7.68
C ILE A 161 -17.87 2.41 -6.32
N VAL A 162 -17.99 3.74 -6.27
CA VAL A 162 -17.85 4.56 -5.05
C VAL A 162 -18.87 4.14 -4.00
N ALA A 163 -20.15 4.03 -4.35
CA ALA A 163 -21.21 3.60 -3.45
C ALA A 163 -20.96 2.20 -2.86
N GLY A 164 -20.48 1.26 -3.69
CA GLY A 164 -20.09 -0.06 -3.21
C GLY A 164 -18.92 -0.01 -2.25
N GLN A 165 -17.92 0.85 -2.47
CA GLN A 165 -16.84 1.03 -1.48
C GLN A 165 -17.36 1.65 -0.18
N GLY A 166 -18.35 2.55 -0.25
CA GLY A 166 -18.96 3.20 0.91
C GLY A 166 -19.66 2.26 1.88
N THR A 167 -20.04 1.06 1.44
CA THR A 167 -20.54 0.00 2.34
C THR A 167 -19.54 -0.35 3.45
N LEU A 168 -18.24 -0.19 3.18
CA LEU A 168 -17.20 -0.35 4.19
C LEU A 168 -17.24 0.76 5.25
N GLY A 169 -17.62 1.98 4.87
CA GLY A 169 -17.82 3.08 5.82
C GLY A 169 -18.95 2.79 6.81
N VAL A 170 -20.05 2.19 6.33
CA VAL A 170 -21.13 1.73 7.21
C VAL A 170 -20.64 0.66 8.18
N GLU A 171 -19.92 -0.35 7.70
CA GLU A 171 -19.33 -1.38 8.58
C GLU A 171 -18.36 -0.77 9.61
N MET A 172 -17.51 0.19 9.21
CA MET A 172 -16.58 0.87 10.10
C MET A 172 -17.31 1.64 11.21
N TYR A 173 -18.39 2.34 10.87
CA TYR A 173 -19.25 3.01 11.84
C TYR A 173 -19.94 2.01 12.78
N GLU A 174 -20.49 0.91 12.26
CA GLU A 174 -21.13 -0.11 13.10
C GLU A 174 -20.13 -0.80 14.05
N ASP A 175 -18.91 -1.06 13.58
CA ASP A 175 -17.83 -1.64 14.38
C ASP A 175 -17.37 -0.68 15.51
N ARG A 176 -17.37 0.64 15.26
CA ARG A 176 -17.04 1.69 16.24
C ARG A 176 -17.86 2.97 16.02
N PRO A 177 -19.07 3.08 16.62
CA PRO A 177 -19.98 4.23 16.40
C PRO A 177 -19.52 5.58 16.97
N HIS A 178 -18.40 5.61 17.70
CA HIS A 178 -17.85 6.80 18.35
C HIS A 178 -16.35 6.95 18.02
N VAL A 179 -15.97 6.56 16.81
CA VAL A 179 -14.60 6.76 16.34
C VAL A 179 -14.36 8.25 16.07
N ASP A 180 -13.29 8.80 16.63
CA ASP A 180 -12.94 10.21 16.46
C ASP A 180 -12.33 10.45 15.08
N THR A 181 -11.45 9.56 14.63
CA THR A 181 -10.75 9.68 13.34
C THR A 181 -10.73 8.36 12.56
N VAL A 182 -11.12 8.39 11.28
CA VAL A 182 -10.90 7.30 10.32
C VAL A 182 -9.84 7.69 9.31
N VAL A 183 -8.89 6.79 9.04
CA VAL A 183 -7.74 7.07 8.17
C VAL A 183 -7.75 6.15 6.95
N VAL A 184 -7.87 6.74 5.76
CA VAL A 184 -8.15 6.03 4.50
C VAL A 184 -7.12 6.35 3.42
N PRO A 185 -6.45 5.34 2.83
CA PRO A 185 -5.53 5.56 1.71
C PRO A 185 -6.23 6.06 0.44
N ILE A 186 -5.60 7.00 -0.27
CA ILE A 186 -6.12 7.60 -1.50
C ILE A 186 -5.24 7.24 -2.70
N GLY A 187 -5.80 6.42 -3.59
CA GLY A 187 -5.33 6.30 -4.98
C GLY A 187 -6.14 7.24 -5.87
N GLY A 188 -7.07 6.68 -6.65
CA GLY A 188 -8.02 7.46 -7.46
C GLY A 188 -9.23 7.98 -6.68
N GLY A 189 -9.20 8.03 -5.34
CA GLY A 189 -10.27 8.61 -4.53
C GLY A 189 -11.50 7.75 -4.25
N GLY A 190 -11.87 6.79 -5.11
CA GLY A 190 -13.18 6.10 -4.97
C GLY A 190 -13.44 5.35 -3.65
N LEU A 191 -12.39 4.90 -2.94
CA LEU A 191 -12.54 4.30 -1.61
C LEU A 191 -12.87 5.35 -0.55
N ILE A 192 -12.06 6.41 -0.46
CA ILE A 192 -12.27 7.46 0.54
C ILE A 192 -13.56 8.22 0.27
N SER A 193 -13.90 8.47 -0.99
CA SER A 193 -15.16 9.13 -1.36
C SER A 193 -16.37 8.34 -0.87
N GLY A 194 -16.36 7.00 -1.02
CA GLY A 194 -17.45 6.16 -0.52
C GLY A 194 -17.53 6.16 1.01
N ILE A 195 -16.39 6.01 1.68
CA ILE A 195 -16.31 5.99 3.15
C ILE A 195 -16.72 7.35 3.73
N SER A 196 -16.21 8.45 3.18
CA SER A 196 -16.50 9.80 3.67
C SER A 196 -17.97 10.17 3.48
N THR A 197 -18.61 9.77 2.36
CA THR A 197 -20.05 9.91 2.18
C THR A 197 -20.85 9.14 3.24
N ALA A 198 -20.40 7.95 3.65
CA ALA A 198 -21.06 7.21 4.74
C ALA A 198 -20.93 7.92 6.09
N PHE A 199 -19.73 8.38 6.44
CA PHE A 199 -19.48 9.08 7.71
C PHE A 199 -20.18 10.44 7.76
N ALA A 200 -20.25 11.17 6.66
CA ALA A 200 -20.94 12.46 6.58
C ALA A 200 -22.44 12.37 6.94
N GLU A 201 -23.08 11.20 6.77
CA GLU A 201 -24.47 10.96 7.20
C GLU A 201 -24.53 10.32 8.60
N LEU A 202 -23.70 9.30 8.86
CA LEU A 202 -23.79 8.47 10.07
C LEU A 202 -23.17 9.09 11.32
N SER A 203 -22.06 9.80 11.15
CA SER A 203 -21.26 10.42 12.23
C SER A 203 -20.51 11.64 11.68
N PRO A 204 -21.22 12.75 11.41
CA PRO A 204 -20.62 13.95 10.80
C PRO A 204 -19.52 14.61 11.65
N GLU A 205 -19.42 14.25 12.93
CA GLU A 205 -18.36 14.67 13.84
C GLU A 205 -17.05 13.88 13.70
N THR A 206 -17.10 12.69 13.09
CA THR A 206 -15.91 11.87 12.87
C THR A 206 -15.03 12.51 11.81
N ARG A 207 -13.76 12.73 12.13
CA ARG A 207 -12.75 13.23 11.21
C ARG A 207 -12.36 12.14 10.20
N VAL A 208 -12.45 12.45 8.91
CA VAL A 208 -12.02 11.57 7.81
C VAL A 208 -10.71 12.08 7.24
N VAL A 209 -9.64 11.30 7.42
CA VAL A 209 -8.28 11.67 6.96
C VAL A 209 -7.85 10.81 5.78
N GLY A 210 -7.47 11.47 4.70
CA GLY A 210 -6.87 10.88 3.52
C GLY A 210 -5.36 10.70 3.61
N VAL A 211 -4.83 9.63 3.01
CA VAL A 211 -3.38 9.39 2.96
C VAL A 211 -2.91 9.09 1.55
N GLN A 212 -1.91 9.85 1.06
CA GLN A 212 -1.19 9.53 -0.17
C GLN A 212 0.27 9.20 0.09
N ALA A 213 0.88 8.40 -0.79
CA ALA A 213 2.34 8.30 -0.81
C ALA A 213 2.93 9.57 -1.45
N VAL A 214 4.00 10.13 -0.88
CA VAL A 214 4.63 11.38 -1.40
C VAL A 214 4.89 11.32 -2.91
N GLY A 215 5.44 10.21 -3.41
CA GLY A 215 5.75 10.03 -4.84
C GLY A 215 4.55 9.76 -5.75
N ALA A 216 3.33 9.74 -5.21
CA ALA A 216 2.08 9.61 -5.96
C ALA A 216 1.02 10.65 -5.54
N ALA A 217 1.40 11.64 -4.73
CA ALA A 217 0.49 12.61 -4.17
C ALA A 217 0.02 13.61 -5.24
N THR A 218 -1.29 13.77 -5.36
CA THR A 218 -1.96 14.69 -6.30
C THR A 218 -3.14 15.41 -5.67
N VAL A 219 -3.74 14.85 -4.63
CA VAL A 219 -4.94 15.38 -3.98
C VAL A 219 -4.66 16.71 -3.28
N PRO A 220 -3.56 16.90 -2.50
CA PRO A 220 -3.28 18.21 -1.91
C PRO A 220 -3.24 19.36 -2.94
N ASP A 221 -2.55 19.14 -4.06
CA ASP A 221 -2.48 20.10 -5.16
C ASP A 221 -3.81 20.25 -5.90
N SER A 222 -4.62 19.18 -5.96
CA SER A 222 -5.95 19.20 -6.60
C SER A 222 -6.95 20.03 -5.78
N LEU A 223 -6.93 19.88 -4.45
CA LEU A 223 -7.75 20.64 -3.51
C LEU A 223 -7.39 22.13 -3.52
N ASP A 224 -6.09 22.46 -3.52
CA ASP A 224 -5.64 23.86 -3.58
C ASP A 224 -6.11 24.57 -4.87
N LYS A 225 -6.14 23.83 -5.99
CA LYS A 225 -6.53 24.37 -7.30
C LYS A 225 -8.02 24.22 -7.63
N GLY A 226 -8.76 23.42 -6.86
CA GLY A 226 -10.16 23.08 -7.11
C GLY A 226 -10.40 22.28 -8.39
N VAL A 227 -9.36 21.64 -8.96
CA VAL A 227 -9.46 20.81 -10.18
C VAL A 227 -8.45 19.67 -10.15
N PRO A 228 -8.78 18.47 -10.71
CA PRO A 228 -7.89 17.33 -10.66
C PRO A 228 -6.52 17.62 -11.28
N GLN A 229 -5.46 17.38 -10.51
CA GLN A 229 -4.09 17.40 -10.99
C GLN A 229 -3.61 15.98 -11.29
N THR A 230 -2.68 15.87 -12.24
CA THR A 230 -2.09 14.60 -12.63
C THR A 230 -0.57 14.65 -12.60
N LEU A 231 0.05 13.49 -12.36
CA LEU A 231 1.49 13.28 -12.47
C LEU A 231 1.78 12.49 -13.75
N GLU A 232 2.87 12.84 -14.43
CA GLU A 232 3.34 12.07 -15.59
C GLU A 232 3.85 10.68 -15.19
N SER A 233 4.37 10.56 -13.97
CA SER A 233 4.86 9.30 -13.41
C SER A 233 4.74 9.30 -11.88
N VAL A 234 4.68 8.11 -11.31
CA VAL A 234 4.55 7.87 -9.87
C VAL A 234 5.72 7.01 -9.38
N ASP A 235 6.20 7.28 -8.16
CA ASP A 235 7.29 6.54 -7.52
C ASP A 235 6.92 6.16 -6.08
N THR A 236 6.33 4.98 -5.91
CA THR A 236 5.98 4.48 -4.58
C THR A 236 5.96 2.96 -4.51
N ILE A 237 6.27 2.43 -3.31
CA ILE A 237 6.06 1.01 -2.99
C ILE A 237 4.58 0.66 -2.75
N ALA A 238 3.69 1.65 -2.65
CA ALA A 238 2.26 1.48 -2.46
C ALA A 238 1.52 1.47 -3.81
N ASP A 239 1.67 0.38 -4.57
CA ASP A 239 1.12 0.23 -5.92
C ASP A 239 -0.41 0.42 -6.00
N GLY A 240 -1.15 0.02 -4.95
CA GLY A 240 -2.60 0.21 -4.86
C GLY A 240 -3.08 1.68 -4.84
N ILE A 241 -2.20 2.62 -4.50
CA ILE A 241 -2.49 4.07 -4.51
C ILE A 241 -1.63 4.86 -5.53
N ALA A 242 -0.94 4.16 -6.43
CA ALA A 242 -0.07 4.74 -7.45
C ALA A 242 -0.84 5.14 -8.74
N THR A 243 -1.96 5.85 -8.63
CA THR A 243 -2.82 6.19 -9.79
C THR A 243 -2.36 7.42 -10.57
N GLY A 244 -1.60 8.33 -9.94
CA GLY A 244 -1.10 9.55 -10.58
C GLY A 244 -2.17 10.63 -10.82
N GLY A 245 -3.33 10.51 -10.19
CA GLY A 245 -4.46 11.45 -10.32
C GLY A 245 -5.76 10.92 -9.70
N VAL A 246 -6.72 11.82 -9.54
CA VAL A 246 -8.13 11.55 -9.17
C VAL A 246 -9.06 12.04 -10.29
N SER A 247 -10.33 11.68 -10.24
CA SER A 247 -11.35 12.18 -11.17
C SER A 247 -12.10 13.39 -10.62
N GLU A 248 -12.90 14.06 -11.45
CA GLU A 248 -13.79 15.14 -10.98
C GLU A 248 -14.81 14.64 -9.95
N LEU A 249 -15.41 13.46 -10.19
CA LEU A 249 -16.34 12.81 -9.26
C LEU A 249 -15.72 12.57 -7.88
N THR A 250 -14.50 12.04 -7.86
CA THR A 250 -13.86 11.68 -6.59
C THR A 250 -13.27 12.89 -5.89
N LEU A 251 -12.76 13.88 -6.63
CA LEU A 251 -12.29 15.14 -6.06
C LEU A 251 -13.43 15.92 -5.41
N SER A 252 -14.59 16.05 -6.06
CA SER A 252 -15.71 16.82 -5.49
C SER A 252 -16.18 16.22 -4.16
N ILE A 253 -16.27 14.89 -4.06
CA ILE A 253 -16.64 14.23 -2.80
C ILE A 253 -15.55 14.39 -1.74
N ILE A 254 -14.27 14.37 -2.14
CA ILE A 254 -13.16 14.64 -1.21
C ILE A 254 -13.24 16.08 -0.69
N GLU A 255 -13.48 17.06 -1.56
CA GLU A 255 -13.63 18.47 -1.18
C GLU A 255 -14.79 18.70 -0.19
N ASP A 256 -15.89 17.96 -0.35
CA ASP A 256 -17.07 18.10 0.50
C ASP A 256 -16.96 17.37 1.86
N ASN A 257 -16.31 16.19 1.89
CA ASN A 257 -16.45 15.25 3.01
C ASN A 257 -15.14 14.81 3.68
N VAL A 258 -13.96 15.21 3.19
CA VAL A 258 -12.66 14.81 3.76
C VAL A 258 -12.01 16.00 4.46
N ASP A 259 -11.75 15.85 5.76
CA ASP A 259 -11.25 16.94 6.60
C ASP A 259 -9.78 17.30 6.33
N GLU A 260 -8.96 16.29 6.03
CA GLU A 260 -7.52 16.46 5.89
C GLU A 260 -6.93 15.39 4.96
N VAL A 261 -5.89 15.74 4.21
CA VAL A 261 -5.10 14.79 3.42
C VAL A 261 -3.63 14.96 3.74
N VAL A 262 -3.03 13.91 4.31
CA VAL A 262 -1.60 13.85 4.66
C VAL A 262 -0.84 12.97 3.67
N THR A 263 0.49 13.11 3.66
CA THR A 263 1.37 12.30 2.81
C THR A 263 2.39 11.52 3.63
N VAL A 264 2.71 10.31 3.18
CA VAL A 264 3.71 9.44 3.81
C VAL A 264 4.77 9.00 2.81
N THR A 265 6.01 8.87 3.27
CA THR A 265 7.15 8.43 2.47
C THR A 265 7.16 6.90 2.32
N ASN A 266 7.85 6.40 1.29
CA ASN A 266 8.09 4.96 1.14
C ASN A 266 8.79 4.33 2.36
N GLY A 267 9.62 5.11 3.06
CA GLY A 267 10.29 4.67 4.29
C GLY A 267 9.30 4.42 5.43
N GLU A 268 8.34 5.34 5.64
CA GLU A 268 7.30 5.21 6.66
C GLU A 268 6.33 4.08 6.33
N ILE A 269 5.93 3.93 5.06
CA ILE A 269 5.11 2.81 4.59
C ILE A 269 5.84 1.48 4.86
N ALA A 270 7.12 1.38 4.53
CA ALA A 270 7.92 0.17 4.78
C ALA A 270 8.01 -0.17 6.28
N ASP A 271 8.20 0.84 7.13
CA ASP A 271 8.24 0.66 8.59
C ASP A 271 6.87 0.21 9.13
N ALA A 272 5.77 0.76 8.59
CA ALA A 272 4.40 0.37 8.95
C ALA A 272 4.08 -1.07 8.54
N ILE A 273 4.49 -1.52 7.34
CA ILE A 273 4.37 -2.94 6.92
C ILE A 273 5.07 -3.83 7.94
N LEU A 274 6.31 -3.50 8.31
CA LEU A 274 7.08 -4.32 9.25
C LEU A 274 6.43 -4.35 10.64
N LEU A 275 5.97 -3.21 11.15
CA LEU A 275 5.27 -3.14 12.43
C LEU A 275 4.00 -4.00 12.41
N LEU A 276 3.19 -3.92 11.35
CA LEU A 276 1.97 -4.72 11.21
C LEU A 276 2.28 -6.22 11.17
N MET A 277 3.32 -6.63 10.46
CA MET A 277 3.78 -8.02 10.44
C MET A 277 4.28 -8.49 11.82
N GLU A 278 5.06 -7.66 12.52
CA GLU A 278 5.70 -8.03 13.78
C GLU A 278 4.76 -7.94 14.99
N ARG A 279 3.82 -7.00 15.00
CA ARG A 279 3.02 -6.66 16.18
C ARG A 279 1.56 -7.03 16.01
N ALA A 280 0.99 -6.78 14.83
CA ALA A 280 -0.40 -7.14 14.52
C ALA A 280 -0.56 -8.51 13.83
N LYS A 281 0.55 -9.11 13.38
CA LYS A 281 0.58 -10.38 12.62
C LYS A 281 -0.23 -10.32 11.32
N GLN A 282 -0.30 -9.13 10.74
CA GLN A 282 -0.98 -8.88 9.46
C GLN A 282 0.03 -8.74 8.33
N VAL A 283 -0.26 -9.37 7.20
CA VAL A 283 0.48 -9.16 5.95
C VAL A 283 -0.35 -8.23 5.09
N VAL A 284 0.13 -7.00 4.92
CA VAL A 284 -0.52 -5.95 4.13
C VAL A 284 0.39 -5.49 3.01
N GLU A 285 -0.20 -4.99 1.93
CA GLU A 285 0.54 -4.30 0.87
C GLU A 285 0.85 -2.85 1.24
N GLY A 286 1.63 -2.13 0.43
CA GLY A 286 2.01 -0.74 0.72
C GLY A 286 0.82 0.20 0.89
N ALA A 287 -0.21 0.08 0.05
CA ALA A 287 -1.44 0.85 0.18
C ALA A 287 -2.18 0.53 1.49
N GLY A 288 -2.24 -0.75 1.88
CA GLY A 288 -2.85 -1.19 3.13
C GLY A 288 -2.10 -0.72 4.37
N ALA A 289 -0.80 -0.46 4.28
CA ALA A 289 0.00 0.07 5.39
C ALA A 289 -0.01 1.60 5.49
N ALA A 290 -0.48 2.32 4.47
CA ALA A 290 -0.37 3.78 4.40
C ALA A 290 -1.12 4.49 5.54
N ALA A 291 -2.31 4.03 5.90
CA ALA A 291 -3.07 4.60 7.02
C ALA A 291 -2.32 4.46 8.37
N VAL A 292 -1.64 3.33 8.58
CA VAL A 292 -0.82 3.10 9.78
C VAL A 292 0.47 3.91 9.74
N ALA A 293 1.03 4.15 8.55
CA ALA A 293 2.17 5.06 8.41
C ALA A 293 1.78 6.50 8.78
N ALA A 294 0.59 6.94 8.40
CA ALA A 294 0.11 8.30 8.67
C ALA A 294 -0.09 8.57 10.17
N ILE A 295 -0.79 7.69 10.89
CA ILE A 295 -0.99 7.91 12.35
C ILE A 295 0.31 7.84 13.17
N ARG A 296 1.41 7.38 12.56
CA ARG A 296 2.74 7.31 13.17
C ARG A 296 3.66 8.44 12.72
N SER A 297 3.24 9.25 11.75
CA SER A 297 4.01 10.41 11.28
C SER A 297 3.74 11.62 12.17
N GLU A 298 4.60 12.62 12.07
CA GLU A 298 4.42 13.89 12.78
C GLU A 298 3.36 14.78 12.11
N ASP A 299 2.92 14.41 10.92
CA ASP A 299 1.96 15.18 10.11
C ASP A 299 0.50 14.91 10.52
N LEU A 300 0.24 13.91 11.37
CA LEU A 300 -1.11 13.59 11.84
C LEU A 300 -1.10 13.29 13.34
N ASP A 301 -1.61 14.25 14.13
CA ASP A 301 -1.82 14.06 15.57
C ASP A 301 -3.16 13.37 15.83
N VAL A 302 -3.08 12.27 16.58
CA VAL A 302 -4.19 11.40 17.00
C VAL A 302 -4.16 11.15 18.51
N SER A 303 -3.44 11.99 19.25
CA SER A 303 -3.34 11.87 20.71
C SER A 303 -4.71 12.00 21.36
N ASP A 304 -4.99 11.15 22.36
CA ASP A 304 -6.27 11.13 23.09
C ASP A 304 -7.51 10.85 22.20
N GLU A 305 -7.32 10.28 21.00
CA GLU A 305 -8.41 9.91 20.07
C GLU A 305 -8.62 8.39 19.98
N THR A 306 -9.84 7.97 19.68
CA THR A 306 -10.16 6.65 19.12
C THR A 306 -9.99 6.72 17.60
N VAL A 307 -8.98 6.01 17.07
CA VAL A 307 -8.60 6.09 15.66
C VAL A 307 -8.71 4.75 14.95
N MET A 308 -9.29 4.76 13.76
CA MET A 308 -9.47 3.57 12.91
C MET A 308 -8.70 3.70 11.59
N PRO A 309 -7.42 3.27 11.55
CA PRO A 309 -6.69 3.14 10.29
C PRO A 309 -7.19 1.94 9.48
N LEU A 310 -7.44 2.16 8.19
CA LEU A 310 -7.90 1.12 7.27
C LEU A 310 -6.73 0.35 6.62
N LEU A 311 -6.69 -0.96 6.83
CA LEU A 311 -5.81 -1.87 6.09
C LEU A 311 -6.53 -2.33 4.81
N CYS A 312 -6.47 -1.51 3.75
CA CYS A 312 -7.33 -1.67 2.57
C CYS A 312 -6.97 -2.88 1.67
N GLY A 313 -5.77 -3.44 1.78
CA GLY A 313 -5.34 -4.55 0.92
C GLY A 313 -4.06 -5.26 1.37
N GLY A 314 -3.91 -6.50 0.91
CA GLY A 314 -2.87 -7.45 1.32
C GLY A 314 -2.18 -8.20 0.19
N ASN A 315 -2.38 -7.80 -1.07
CA ASN A 315 -1.83 -8.46 -2.25
C ASN A 315 -0.37 -8.07 -2.52
N LEU A 316 0.47 -8.22 -1.50
CA LEU A 316 1.88 -7.87 -1.54
C LEU A 316 2.69 -8.88 -2.37
N ASP A 317 3.46 -8.37 -3.33
CA ASP A 317 4.42 -9.17 -4.08
C ASP A 317 5.56 -9.67 -3.17
N MET A 318 5.93 -10.95 -3.29
CA MET A 318 6.94 -11.57 -2.42
C MET A 318 8.36 -11.00 -2.63
N THR A 319 8.67 -10.54 -3.84
CA THR A 319 9.94 -9.87 -4.14
C THR A 319 9.95 -8.46 -3.55
N MET A 320 8.81 -7.77 -3.60
CA MET A 320 8.63 -6.49 -2.92
C MET A 320 8.74 -6.65 -1.41
N LEU A 321 8.10 -7.66 -0.81
CA LEU A 321 8.22 -7.97 0.61
C LEU A 321 9.68 -8.20 1.01
N ARG A 322 10.42 -9.01 0.25
CA ARG A 322 11.86 -9.20 0.49
C ARG A 322 12.62 -7.87 0.49
N THR A 323 12.33 -7.01 -0.46
CA THR A 323 12.97 -5.70 -0.59
C THR A 323 12.64 -4.80 0.61
N VAL A 324 11.37 -4.74 1.02
CA VAL A 324 10.92 -4.00 2.22
C VAL A 324 11.65 -4.51 3.47
N LEU A 325 11.70 -5.82 3.67
CA LEU A 325 12.39 -6.43 4.82
C LEU A 325 13.88 -6.09 4.86
N ILE A 326 14.57 -6.16 3.72
CA ILE A 326 16.01 -5.81 3.65
C ILE A 326 16.22 -4.34 4.04
N HIS A 327 15.42 -3.42 3.51
CA HIS A 327 15.53 -1.99 3.83
C HIS A 327 15.24 -1.72 5.30
N ALA A 328 14.18 -2.32 5.85
CA ALA A 328 13.79 -2.12 7.23
C ALA A 328 14.80 -2.71 8.22
N LEU A 329 15.32 -3.92 7.98
CA LEU A 329 16.39 -4.52 8.78
C LEU A 329 17.69 -3.70 8.69
N THR A 330 17.98 -3.10 7.53
CA THR A 330 19.11 -2.18 7.37
C THR A 330 18.91 -0.92 8.22
N ARG A 331 17.74 -0.27 8.19
CA ARG A 331 17.45 0.92 9.03
C ARG A 331 17.55 0.61 10.53
N ARG A 332 17.10 -0.57 10.96
CA ARG A 332 17.20 -1.06 12.34
C ARG A 332 18.62 -1.50 12.75
N LYS A 333 19.60 -1.39 11.84
CA LYS A 333 20.99 -1.83 12.02
C LYS A 333 21.11 -3.33 12.30
N GLN A 334 20.15 -4.11 11.85
CA GLN A 334 20.16 -5.58 12.00
C GLN A 334 20.83 -6.27 10.82
N VAL A 335 20.96 -5.57 9.67
CA VAL A 335 21.81 -5.98 8.55
C VAL A 335 22.77 -4.84 8.25
N VAL A 336 24.07 -5.08 8.41
CA VAL A 336 25.11 -4.05 8.35
C VAL A 336 26.22 -4.48 7.39
N ARG A 337 26.72 -3.53 6.59
CA ARG A 337 27.90 -3.74 5.74
C ARG A 337 29.09 -2.99 6.33
N LEU A 338 30.06 -3.75 6.84
CA LEU A 338 31.31 -3.24 7.36
C LEU A 338 32.38 -3.36 6.28
N ARG A 339 32.99 -2.25 5.88
CA ARG A 339 34.20 -2.24 5.04
C ARG A 339 35.40 -2.01 5.95
N VAL A 340 36.31 -2.97 6.01
CA VAL A 340 37.50 -2.93 6.85
C VAL A 340 38.74 -2.85 5.97
N HIS A 341 39.57 -1.82 6.17
CA HIS A 341 40.87 -1.68 5.51
C HIS A 341 41.90 -2.61 6.16
N ILE A 342 42.65 -3.36 5.37
CA ILE A 342 43.64 -4.33 5.83
C ILE A 342 44.94 -4.26 5.01
N GLU A 343 46.06 -4.62 5.65
CA GLU A 343 47.25 -5.09 4.94
C GLU A 343 46.99 -6.53 4.45
N ASP A 344 47.10 -6.79 3.15
CA ASP A 344 46.78 -8.07 2.49
C ASP A 344 47.83 -9.16 2.82
N THR A 345 47.80 -9.64 4.05
CA THR A 345 48.69 -10.65 4.61
C THR A 345 47.90 -11.87 5.12
N PRO A 346 48.50 -13.09 5.14
CA PRO A 346 47.81 -14.27 5.63
C PRO A 346 47.35 -14.11 7.09
N GLY A 347 46.09 -14.47 7.37
CA GLY A 347 45.51 -14.48 8.72
C GLY A 347 44.50 -13.37 9.00
N LYS A 348 44.53 -12.26 8.26
CA LYS A 348 43.66 -11.10 8.52
C LYS A 348 42.16 -11.39 8.46
N MET A 349 41.73 -12.24 7.53
CA MET A 349 40.34 -12.69 7.47
C MET A 349 39.94 -13.53 8.69
N ALA A 350 40.83 -14.40 9.20
CA ALA A 350 40.55 -15.22 10.37
C ALA A 350 40.49 -14.37 11.65
N GLU A 351 41.34 -13.36 11.76
CA GLU A 351 41.34 -12.39 12.85
C GLU A 351 40.03 -11.58 12.87
N LEU A 352 39.66 -10.95 11.75
CA LEU A 352 38.45 -10.11 11.66
C LEU A 352 37.15 -10.91 11.80
N SER A 353 37.07 -12.10 11.19
CA SER A 353 35.92 -12.99 11.41
C SER A 353 35.85 -13.50 12.86
N GLY A 354 37.00 -13.70 13.51
CA GLY A 354 37.08 -14.00 14.94
C GLY A 354 36.51 -12.88 15.81
N ILE A 355 36.92 -11.62 15.56
CA ILE A 355 36.37 -10.45 16.26
C ILE A 355 34.84 -10.40 16.09
N ILE A 356 34.33 -10.53 14.87
CA ILE A 356 32.87 -10.53 14.62
C ILE A 356 32.17 -11.68 15.36
N ALA A 357 32.78 -12.88 15.36
CA ALA A 357 32.24 -14.05 16.03
C ALA A 357 32.23 -13.91 17.56
N ASP A 358 33.22 -13.23 18.17
CA ASP A 358 33.28 -12.99 19.62
C ASP A 358 32.14 -12.08 20.12
N HIS A 359 31.48 -11.35 19.22
CA HIS A 359 30.26 -10.58 19.51
C HIS A 359 28.97 -11.35 19.18
N ASP A 360 29.03 -12.62 18.79
CA ASP A 360 27.87 -13.43 18.38
C ASP A 360 27.13 -12.88 17.14
N ALA A 361 27.85 -12.22 16.22
CA ALA A 361 27.27 -11.77 14.95
C ALA A 361 27.45 -12.80 13.82
N ASN A 362 26.39 -13.00 13.03
CA ASN A 362 26.42 -13.91 11.90
C ASN A 362 26.92 -13.20 10.63
N ILE A 363 27.84 -13.82 9.90
CA ILE A 363 28.37 -13.29 8.65
C ILE A 363 27.59 -13.89 7.48
N GLN A 364 26.86 -13.06 6.73
CA GLN A 364 26.13 -13.50 5.55
C GLN A 364 27.03 -13.59 4.32
N THR A 365 27.86 -12.57 4.09
CA THR A 365 28.77 -12.52 2.95
C THR A 365 30.08 -11.83 3.33
N VAL A 366 31.16 -12.23 2.65
CA VAL A 366 32.46 -11.57 2.74
C VAL A 366 32.97 -11.34 1.33
N ARG A 367 33.39 -10.12 1.03
CA ARG A 367 34.08 -9.77 -0.22
C ARG A 367 35.48 -9.25 0.10
N HIS A 368 36.44 -9.60 -0.75
CA HIS A 368 37.83 -9.18 -0.63
C HIS A 368 38.24 -8.43 -1.90
N ASP A 369 38.42 -7.11 -1.77
CA ASP A 369 38.73 -6.22 -2.90
C ASP A 369 40.16 -5.68 -2.79
N ARG A 370 40.94 -5.81 -3.86
CA ARG A 370 42.38 -5.46 -3.92
C ARG A 370 42.74 -4.43 -5.00
N ALA A 371 41.75 -3.98 -5.76
CA ALA A 371 41.96 -3.23 -7.00
C ALA A 371 41.03 -2.01 -7.04
N LEU A 372 41.23 -1.10 -6.09
CA LEU A 372 40.55 0.19 -5.99
C LEU A 372 41.58 1.32 -6.00
N GLU A 373 41.19 2.50 -6.49
CA GLU A 373 42.10 3.63 -6.69
C GLU A 373 42.66 4.19 -5.38
N ASP A 374 41.97 3.96 -4.27
CA ASP A 374 42.32 4.42 -2.91
C ASP A 374 43.12 3.41 -2.09
N LEU A 375 43.54 2.28 -2.68
CA LEU A 375 44.36 1.26 -2.03
C LEU A 375 45.81 1.29 -2.53
N ASP A 376 46.76 1.25 -1.60
CA ASP A 376 48.18 1.07 -1.93
C ASP A 376 48.52 -0.40 -2.25
N VAL A 377 49.69 -0.62 -2.86
CA VAL A 377 50.17 -1.98 -3.19
C VAL A 377 50.37 -2.78 -1.90
N GLY A 378 49.63 -3.87 -1.76
CA GLY A 378 49.65 -4.73 -0.59
C GLY A 378 48.54 -4.43 0.42
N GLU A 379 47.63 -3.51 0.10
CA GLU A 379 46.42 -3.25 0.87
C GLU A 379 45.18 -3.88 0.22
N ALA A 380 44.15 -4.10 1.02
CA ALA A 380 42.87 -4.59 0.56
C ALA A 380 41.73 -4.13 1.47
N TYR A 381 40.50 -4.21 0.97
CA TYR A 381 39.31 -4.15 1.80
C TYR A 381 38.69 -5.53 2.00
N LEU A 382 38.30 -5.82 3.24
CA LEU A 382 37.35 -6.87 3.56
C LEU A 382 35.99 -6.26 3.86
N ILE A 383 35.00 -6.63 3.06
CA ILE A 383 33.63 -6.14 3.17
C ILE A 383 32.76 -7.25 3.71
N PHE A 384 32.34 -7.11 4.97
CA PHE A 384 31.48 -8.06 5.67
C PHE A 384 30.04 -7.56 5.64
N GLN A 385 29.11 -8.38 5.17
CA GLN A 385 27.70 -8.20 5.45
C GLN A 385 27.33 -9.08 6.64
N ILE A 386 26.94 -8.46 7.75
CA ILE A 386 26.66 -9.13 9.01
C ILE A 386 25.23 -8.90 9.47
N GLU A 387 24.71 -9.89 10.19
CA GLU A 387 23.46 -9.76 10.96
C GLU A 387 23.79 -9.42 12.41
N THR A 388 23.11 -8.41 12.94
CA THR A 388 23.26 -7.99 14.35
C THR A 388 21.88 -7.90 15.01
N SER A 389 21.87 -7.79 16.34
CA SER A 389 20.64 -7.57 17.11
C SER A 389 20.19 -6.11 17.14
N GLY A 390 20.91 -5.21 16.45
CA GLY A 390 20.57 -3.80 16.29
C GLY A 390 21.74 -2.85 16.59
N ARG A 391 21.40 -1.59 16.83
CA ARG A 391 22.37 -0.47 16.90
C ARG A 391 23.48 -0.67 17.94
N GLN A 392 23.15 -1.08 19.16
CA GLN A 392 24.15 -1.23 20.21
C GLN A 392 25.12 -2.38 19.93
N HIS A 393 24.60 -3.51 19.45
CA HIS A 393 25.43 -4.63 19.05
C HIS A 393 26.35 -4.25 17.89
N THR A 394 25.81 -3.55 16.88
CA THR A 394 26.62 -3.01 15.77
C THR A 394 27.76 -2.12 16.27
N ARG A 395 27.50 -1.20 17.21
CA ARG A 395 28.56 -0.36 17.80
C ARG A 395 29.65 -1.19 18.45
N ASN A 396 29.27 -2.15 19.30
CA ASN A 396 30.24 -2.98 20.00
C ASN A 396 31.17 -3.72 19.02
N ILE A 397 30.66 -4.20 17.89
CA ILE A 397 31.46 -4.84 16.84
C ILE A 397 32.41 -3.83 16.18
N VAL A 398 31.89 -2.66 15.79
CA VAL A 398 32.69 -1.60 15.14
C VAL A 398 33.81 -1.14 16.06
N ASP A 399 33.50 -0.84 17.32
CA ASP A 399 34.46 -0.43 18.35
C ASP A 399 35.52 -1.52 18.54
N SER A 400 35.11 -2.80 18.61
CA SER A 400 36.05 -3.91 18.77
C SER A 400 36.96 -4.12 17.56
N ILE A 401 36.49 -3.84 16.34
CA ILE A 401 37.35 -3.87 15.14
C ILE A 401 38.36 -2.72 15.19
N ALA A 402 37.90 -1.52 15.56
CA ALA A 402 38.76 -0.35 15.70
C ALA A 402 39.81 -0.51 16.82
N ASP A 403 39.43 -1.07 17.97
CA ASP A 403 40.32 -1.35 19.11
C ASP A 403 41.43 -2.35 18.76
N ASN A 404 41.21 -3.20 17.75
CA ASN A 404 42.21 -4.11 17.19
C ASN A 404 43.08 -3.47 16.08
N GLY A 405 42.95 -2.15 15.87
CA GLY A 405 43.82 -1.36 14.99
C GLY A 405 43.37 -1.29 13.53
N TYR A 406 42.14 -1.69 13.22
CA TYR A 406 41.59 -1.61 11.86
C TYR A 406 40.79 -0.33 11.64
N LEU A 407 40.86 0.21 10.42
CA LEU A 407 39.93 1.24 9.97
C LEU A 407 38.68 0.56 9.42
N VAL A 408 37.51 0.91 9.95
CA VAL A 408 36.22 0.31 9.57
C VAL A 408 35.20 1.38 9.25
N ASP A 409 34.55 1.24 8.10
CA ASP A 409 33.44 2.06 7.64
C ASP A 409 32.14 1.24 7.62
N VAL A 410 31.03 1.87 7.97
CA VAL A 410 29.69 1.27 7.83
C VAL A 410 29.04 1.81 6.55
N GLU A 411 29.10 1.05 5.46
CA GLU A 411 28.76 1.54 4.11
C GLU A 411 27.26 1.74 3.85
N ASN A 412 26.39 0.99 4.54
CA ASN A 412 24.95 1.00 4.30
C ASN A 412 24.17 1.85 5.32
N GLN A 413 24.84 2.82 5.96
CA GLN A 413 24.25 3.71 6.96
C GLN A 413 24.70 5.17 6.70
N PRO A 414 23.94 6.18 7.16
CA PRO A 414 24.37 7.58 7.11
C PRO A 414 25.77 7.77 7.72
N SER A 415 26.61 8.57 7.06
CA SER A 415 27.96 8.88 7.55
C SER A 415 27.93 9.49 8.96
N GLY A 416 28.83 9.03 9.84
CA GLY A 416 29.00 9.56 11.20
C GLY A 416 28.07 8.96 12.27
N GLU A 417 27.35 7.88 11.96
CA GLU A 417 26.45 7.24 12.93
C GLU A 417 27.15 6.23 13.89
N PHE A 418 28.38 5.82 13.52
CA PHE A 418 29.26 4.89 14.21
C PHE A 418 30.68 5.43 14.21
#